data_AF-A0A9W4R7C5-F1
#
_entry.id   AF-A0A9W4R7C5-F1
#
_cell.length_a   1.000
_cell.length_b   1.000
_cell.length_c   1.000
_cell.angle_alpha   90.00
_cell.angle_beta   90.00
_cell.angle_gamma   90.00
#
_symmetry.space_group_name_H-M   'P 1'
#
loop_
_entity.id
_entity.type
_entity.pdbx_description
1 polymer ?
#
loop_
_entity_poly.entity_id
_entity_poly.type
_entity_poly.pdbx_seq_one_letter_code
_entity_poly.pdbx_strand_id
1 'polypeptide(L)'
;MCMKLRDINDALAAGDRETMRQGFRALVDQHARVEASSPGMLVVALNRLCTALKDDQAQMPPAICGALDLPAGSTYADGTTQAKRDAPRLARHLTAAG
;
A
#
# COMPACT_ATOMS: atom_id res chain seq x y z
N MET A 1 -7.14 -2.14 -14.63
CA MET A 1 -5.90 -1.41 -14.96
C MET A 1 -4.87 -1.79 -13.91
N CYS A 2 -3.76 -2.41 -14.30
CA CYS A 2 -2.68 -2.74 -13.36
C CYS A 2 -1.85 -1.49 -13.09
N MET A 3 -1.55 -1.20 -11.82
CA MET A 3 -0.68 -0.10 -11.44
C MET A 3 0.78 -0.57 -11.53
N LYS A 4 1.71 0.27 -12.01
CA LYS A 4 3.13 -0.11 -12.06
C LYS A 4 3.85 0.44 -10.85
N LEU A 5 4.87 -0.29 -10.41
CA LEU A 5 5.76 0.17 -9.35
C LEU A 5 6.45 1.51 -9.68
N ARG A 6 6.68 1.78 -10.97
CA ARG A 6 7.25 3.06 -11.41
C ARG A 6 6.33 4.24 -11.06
N ASP A 7 5.02 4.10 -11.24
CA ASP A 7 4.05 5.15 -10.91
C ASP A 7 4.08 5.46 -9.40
N ILE A 8 4.23 4.44 -8.56
CA ILE A 8 4.34 4.61 -7.10
C ILE A 8 5.62 5.39 -6.74
N ASN A 9 6.75 5.07 -7.37
CA ASN A 9 8.01 5.78 -7.11
C ASN A 9 7.99 7.21 -7.63
N ASP A 10 7.36 7.44 -8.79
CA ASP A 10 7.18 8.79 -9.34
C ASP A 10 6.30 9.64 -8.41
N ALA A 11 5.18 9.10 -7.94
CA ALA A 11 4.33 9.76 -6.95
C ALA A 11 5.08 10.12 -5.67
N LEU A 12 5.91 9.20 -5.14
CA LEU A 12 6.78 9.44 -3.99
C LEU A 12 7.77 10.59 -4.23
N ALA A 13 8.30 10.72 -5.45
CA ALA A 13 9.21 11.81 -5.82
C ALA A 13 8.47 13.14 -6.03
N ALA A 14 7.28 13.10 -6.64
CA ALA A 14 6.45 14.26 -6.93
C ALA A 14 5.67 14.79 -5.71
N GLY A 15 5.58 14.00 -4.63
CA GLY A 15 4.75 14.33 -3.47
C GLY A 15 3.26 14.14 -3.72
N ASP A 16 2.88 13.36 -4.74
CA ASP A 16 1.48 13.15 -5.12
C ASP A 16 0.77 12.18 -4.17
N ARG A 17 0.05 12.75 -3.19
CA ARG A 17 -0.63 11.95 -2.15
C ARG A 17 -1.74 11.07 -2.70
N GLU A 18 -2.41 11.48 -3.78
CA GLU A 18 -3.51 10.69 -4.35
C GLU A 18 -2.98 9.38 -4.95
N THR A 19 -1.94 9.43 -5.77
CA THR A 19 -1.31 8.26 -6.37
C THR A 19 -0.60 7.41 -5.31
N MET A 20 0.00 8.03 -4.28
CA MET A 20 0.52 7.27 -3.13
C MET A 20 -0.58 6.45 -2.44
N ARG A 21 -1.73 7.08 -2.17
CA ARG A 21 -2.89 6.41 -1.59
C ARG A 21 -3.38 5.27 -2.48
N GLN A 22 -3.45 5.48 -3.80
CA GLN A 22 -3.82 4.42 -4.74
C GLN A 22 -2.81 3.26 -4.72
N GLY A 23 -1.51 3.56 -4.71
CA GLY A 23 -0.44 2.56 -4.60
C GLY A 23 -0.51 1.76 -3.32
N PHE A 24 -0.78 2.41 -2.19
CA PHE A 24 -0.97 1.73 -0.91
C PHE A 24 -2.15 0.76 -0.97
N ARG A 25 -3.31 1.22 -1.50
CA ARG A 25 -4.48 0.36 -1.69
C ARG A 25 -4.14 -0.84 -2.56
N ALA A 26 -3.45 -0.64 -3.68
CA ALA A 26 -3.12 -1.71 -4.62
C ALA A 26 -2.12 -2.74 -4.05
N LEU A 27 -1.26 -2.35 -3.12
CA LEU A 27 -0.31 -3.26 -2.47
C LEU A 27 -0.92 -4.04 -1.30
N VAL A 28 -1.93 -3.45 -0.65
CA VAL A 28 -2.64 -4.06 0.49
C VAL A 28 -3.80 -4.93 0.02
N ASP A 29 -4.47 -4.52 -1.05
CA ASP A 29 -5.57 -5.26 -1.65
C ASP A 29 -5.06 -6.54 -2.30
N GLN A 30 -5.60 -7.68 -1.87
CA GLN A 30 -5.14 -8.99 -2.33
C GLN A 30 -5.61 -9.31 -3.77
N HIS A 31 -6.57 -8.55 -4.29
CA HIS A 31 -7.12 -8.72 -5.64
C HIS A 31 -6.48 -7.77 -6.67
N ALA A 32 -5.81 -6.71 -6.21
CA ALA A 32 -5.09 -5.78 -7.05
C ALA A 32 -3.72 -6.36 -7.46
N ARG A 33 -3.41 -6.25 -8.75
CA ARG A 33 -2.08 -6.57 -9.29
C ARG A 33 -1.26 -5.30 -9.48
N VAL A 34 -0.16 -5.22 -8.76
CA VAL A 34 0.89 -4.21 -8.99
C VAL A 34 2.00 -4.87 -9.80
N GLU A 35 2.26 -4.37 -11.00
CA GLU A 35 3.36 -4.85 -11.83
C GLU A 35 4.69 -4.31 -11.28
N ALA A 36 5.55 -5.22 -10.85
CA ALA A 36 6.91 -4.94 -10.42
C ALA A 36 7.89 -5.93 -11.04
N SER A 37 9.11 -5.47 -11.31
CA SER A 37 10.20 -6.32 -11.80
C SER A 37 10.62 -7.40 -10.81
N SER A 38 10.30 -7.24 -9.52
CA SER A 38 10.59 -8.22 -8.48
C SER A 38 9.65 -8.05 -7.28
N PRO A 39 9.22 -9.13 -6.62
CA PRO A 39 8.33 -9.05 -5.45
C PRO A 39 8.97 -8.32 -4.27
N GLY A 40 10.30 -8.40 -4.10
CA GLY A 40 11.02 -7.63 -3.08
C GLY A 40 10.87 -6.11 -3.24
N MET A 41 10.69 -5.63 -4.48
CA MET A 41 10.47 -4.20 -4.74
C MET A 41 9.07 -3.73 -4.32
N LEU A 42 8.07 -4.62 -4.35
CA LEU A 42 6.73 -4.32 -3.84
C LEU A 42 6.76 -4.08 -2.32
N VAL A 43 7.53 -4.88 -1.58
CA VAL A 43 7.73 -4.71 -0.14
C VAL A 43 8.43 -3.39 0.18
N VAL A 44 9.45 -3.02 -0.60
CA VAL A 44 10.14 -1.73 -0.43
C VAL A 44 9.20 -0.56 -0.72
N ALA A 45 8.42 -0.63 -1.80
CA ALA A 45 7.45 0.42 -2.13
C ALA A 45 6.36 0.57 -1.06
N LEU A 46 5.83 -0.55 -0.54
CA LEU A 46 4.89 -0.52 0.58
C LEU A 46 5.49 0.20 1.79
N ASN A 47 6.72 -0.12 2.18
CA ASN A 47 7.39 0.54 3.32
C ASN A 47 7.60 2.05 3.10
N ARG A 48 7.94 2.46 1.87
CA ARG A 48 8.08 3.88 1.50
C ARG A 48 6.74 4.60 1.60
N LEU A 49 5.67 4.01 1.04
CA LEU A 49 4.32 4.53 1.15
C LEU A 49 3.86 4.62 2.60
N CYS A 50 4.15 3.60 3.42
CA CYS A 50 3.83 3.65 4.85
C CYS A 50 4.54 4.79 5.58
N THR A 51 5.73 5.19 5.12
CA THR A 51 6.45 6.33 5.69
C THR A 51 5.88 7.66 5.20
N ALA A 52 5.51 7.75 3.92
CA ALA A 52 4.95 8.97 3.33
C ALA A 52 3.52 9.26 3.80
N LEU A 53 2.72 8.22 4.07
CA LEU A 53 1.32 8.31 4.48
C LEU A 53 1.12 8.17 6.01
N LYS A 54 2.20 8.14 6.80
CA LYS A 54 2.12 7.89 8.25
C LYS A 54 1.30 8.95 9.02
N ASP A 55 1.24 10.17 8.50
CA ASP A 55 0.50 11.31 9.06
C ASP A 55 -0.76 11.64 8.21
N ASP A 56 -1.11 10.78 7.25
CA ASP A 56 -2.23 11.03 6.34
C ASP A 56 -3.56 10.64 7.01
N GLN A 57 -4.31 11.67 7.43
CA GLN A 57 -5.60 11.50 8.10
C GLN A 57 -6.78 11.28 7.14
N ALA A 58 -6.54 11.08 5.84
CA ALA A 58 -7.64 10.76 4.94
C ALA A 58 -8.18 9.36 5.27
N GLN A 59 -9.49 9.19 5.12
CA GLN A 59 -10.14 7.90 5.36
C GLN A 59 -9.78 6.90 4.26
N MET A 60 -9.51 5.66 4.67
CA MET A 60 -9.34 4.55 3.77
C MET A 60 -10.70 4.01 3.31
N PRO A 61 -10.76 3.40 2.10
CA PRO A 61 -11.96 2.68 1.69
C PRO A 61 -12.20 1.47 2.59
N PRO A 62 -13.47 1.10 2.85
CA PRO A 62 -13.82 -0.02 3.72
C PRO A 62 -13.24 -1.36 3.26
N ALA A 63 -13.07 -1.57 1.95
CA ALA A 63 -12.43 -2.78 1.42
C ALA A 63 -10.97 -2.93 1.89
N ILE A 64 -10.25 -1.81 1.97
CA ILE A 64 -8.83 -1.77 2.38
C ILE A 64 -8.71 -1.85 3.90
N CYS A 65 -9.64 -1.22 4.63
CA CYS A 65 -9.78 -1.45 6.07
C CYS A 65 -9.97 -2.95 6.35
N GLY A 66 -10.87 -3.62 5.64
CA GLY A 66 -11.10 -5.07 5.78
C GLY A 66 -9.87 -5.92 5.45
N ALA A 67 -9.11 -5.55 4.41
CA ALA A 67 -7.86 -6.25 4.05
C ALA A 67 -6.79 -6.16 5.15
N LEU A 68 -6.80 -5.08 5.93
CA LEU A 68 -5.88 -4.83 7.06
C LEU A 68 -6.46 -5.23 8.42
N ASP A 69 -7.67 -5.80 8.48
CA ASP A 69 -8.37 -6.09 9.74
C ASP A 69 -8.58 -4.83 10.62
N LEU A 70 -8.78 -3.68 9.97
CA LEU A 70 -9.05 -2.40 10.62
C LEU A 70 -10.55 -2.06 10.58
N PRO A 71 -11.05 -1.30 11.57
CA PRO A 71 -12.42 -0.82 11.55
C PRO A 71 -12.70 0.08 10.33
N ALA A 72 -13.93 0.05 9.84
CA ALA A 72 -14.36 0.95 8.78
C ALA A 72 -14.23 2.40 9.23
N GLY A 73 -13.71 3.27 8.37
CA GLY A 73 -13.44 4.67 8.70
C GLY A 73 -12.05 4.95 9.26
N SER A 74 -11.20 3.92 9.44
CA SER A 74 -9.77 4.10 9.73
C SER A 74 -9.06 4.95 8.67
N THR A 75 -8.04 5.68 9.11
CA THR A 75 -7.27 6.58 8.26
C THR A 75 -6.09 5.86 7.60
N TYR A 76 -5.47 6.50 6.60
CA TYR A 76 -4.22 6.00 6.04
C TYR A 76 -3.12 5.89 7.10
N ALA A 77 -3.03 6.83 8.04
CA ALA A 77 -2.12 6.72 9.17
C ALA A 77 -2.29 5.40 9.96
N ASP A 78 -3.53 5.03 10.28
CA ASP A 78 -3.84 3.73 10.92
C ASP A 78 -3.45 2.56 10.01
N GLY A 79 -3.82 2.65 8.73
CA GLY A 79 -3.50 1.66 7.71
C GLY A 79 -2.00 1.40 7.57
N THR A 80 -1.19 2.45 7.54
CA THR A 80 0.27 2.32 7.44
C THR A 80 0.87 1.67 8.68
N THR A 81 0.31 1.95 9.86
CA THR A 81 0.74 1.33 11.12
C THR A 81 0.41 -0.16 11.12
N GLN A 82 -0.80 -0.52 10.73
CA GLN A 82 -1.22 -1.92 10.64
C GLN A 82 -0.47 -2.67 9.53
N ALA A 83 -0.28 -2.07 8.35
CA ALA A 83 0.48 -2.67 7.26
C ALA A 83 1.95 -2.90 7.63
N LYS A 84 2.57 -2.06 8.48
CA LYS A 84 3.90 -2.32 9.05
C LYS A 84 3.88 -3.51 10.02
N ARG A 85 2.83 -3.64 10.83
CA ARG A 85 2.65 -4.78 11.74
C ARG A 85 2.45 -6.10 10.99
N ASP A 86 1.67 -6.05 9.91
CA ASP A 86 1.40 -7.17 9.00
C ASP A 86 2.44 -7.32 7.88
N ALA A 87 3.54 -6.56 7.91
CA ALA A 87 4.60 -6.60 6.90
C ALA A 87 5.07 -8.02 6.53
N PRO A 88 5.31 -8.97 7.47
CA PRO A 88 5.68 -10.33 7.09
C PRO A 88 4.56 -11.09 6.36
N ARG A 89 3.30 -10.84 6.70
CA ARG A 89 2.13 -11.43 6.01
C ARG A 89 1.97 -10.84 4.62
N LEU A 90 2.04 -9.52 4.50
CA LEU A 90 1.95 -8.81 3.22
C LEU A 90 3.12 -9.16 2.30
N ALA A 91 4.34 -9.26 2.81
CA ALA A 91 5.50 -9.67 2.03
C ALA A 91 5.35 -11.09 1.46
N ARG A 92 4.81 -12.03 2.23
CA ARG A 92 4.52 -13.39 1.74
C ARG A 92 3.46 -13.37 0.64
N HIS A 93 2.42 -12.56 0.79
CA HIS A 93 1.38 -12.40 -0.22
C HIS A 93 1.93 -11.80 -1.52
N LEU A 94 2.68 -10.69 -1.42
CA LEU A 94 3.32 -10.02 -2.55
C LEU A 94 4.36 -10.89 -3.26
N THR A 95 5.00 -11.81 -2.54
CA THR A 95 5.95 -12.77 -3.11
C THR A 95 5.27 -13.98 -3.75
N ALA A 96 4.09 -14.38 -3.27
CA ALA A 96 3.32 -15.48 -3.85
C ALA A 96 2.48 -15.04 -5.07
N ALA A 97 2.20 -13.74 -5.21
CA ALA A 97 1.40 -13.18 -6.29
C ALA A 97 2.20 -12.70 -7.52
N GLY A 98 3.54 -12.72 -7.45
CA GLY A 98 4.47 -12.42 -8.55
C GLY A 98 4.93 -13.67 -9.27
#